data_AF-A0AAV1ZIM8-F1
#
_entry.id   AF-A0AAV1ZIM8-F1
#
_cell.length_a   1.000
_cell.length_b   1.000
_cell.length_c   1.000
_cell.angle_alpha   90.00
_cell.angle_beta   90.00
_cell.angle_gamma   90.00
#
_symmetry.space_group_name_H-M   'P 1'
#
loop_
_entity.id
_entity.type
_entity.pdbx_description
1 polymer ?
#
loop_
_entity_poly.entity_id
_entity_poly.type
_entity_poly.pdbx_seq_one_letter_code
_entity_poly.pdbx_strand_id
1 'polypeptide(L)'
;MMGLRCAVETIQECIGKDLVELSTSDNKTAAAFGHGVVATRNLITDICTPGTKMRENYLSSISCSKDLLFDPEPMIKCGRQAYAFYDKYEESRALLGNQIPVEDRESEADCMLSVYKFACFAAELHDTCGEDAYKTLIDIFKRFQLLKWSECTEANIRDLKTDFLDLLELEEQRRSLFSTVFESQKRRK
;
A
#
# COMPACT_ATOMS: atom_id res chain seq x y z
N MET A 1 -9.68 23.21 -2.51
CA MET A 1 -8.27 23.41 -2.10
C MET A 1 -8.08 24.25 -0.83
N MET A 2 -8.96 25.22 -0.52
CA MET A 2 -8.81 26.09 0.65
C MET A 2 -8.88 25.35 2.01
N GLY A 3 -9.73 24.32 2.13
CA GLY A 3 -9.86 23.54 3.37
C GLY A 3 -8.63 22.70 3.74
N LEU A 4 -7.96 22.08 2.77
CA LEU A 4 -6.74 21.29 3.04
C LEU A 4 -5.56 22.20 3.45
N ARG A 5 -5.47 23.38 2.84
CA ARG A 5 -4.45 24.37 3.16
C ARG A 5 -4.65 24.92 4.58
N CYS A 6 -5.89 25.24 4.94
CA CYS A 6 -6.27 25.67 6.29
C CYS A 6 -5.99 24.59 7.34
N ALA A 7 -6.31 23.33 7.04
CA ALA A 7 -6.00 22.20 7.93
C ALA A 7 -4.49 22.02 8.13
N VAL A 8 -3.70 22.13 7.05
CA VAL A 8 -2.22 22.07 7.10
C VAL A 8 -1.64 23.20 7.95
N GLU A 9 -2.10 24.43 7.74
CA GLU A 9 -1.64 25.61 8.48
C GLU A 9 -1.99 25.48 9.97
N THR A 10 -3.21 25.05 10.30
CA THR A 10 -3.64 24.80 11.69
C THR A 10 -2.78 23.71 12.37
N ILE A 11 -2.45 22.63 11.65
CA ILE A 11 -1.60 21.55 12.17
C ILE A 11 -0.18 22.07 12.42
N GLN A 12 0.39 22.85 11.50
CA GLN A 12 1.71 23.44 11.65
C GLN A 12 1.78 24.40 12.85
N GLU A 13 0.74 25.22 13.04
CA GLU A 13 0.61 26.13 14.19
C GLU A 13 0.51 25.36 15.51
N CYS A 14 -0.30 24.29 15.57
CA CYS A 14 -0.42 23.46 16.77
C CYS A 14 0.86 22.70 17.13
N ILE A 15 1.59 22.20 16.14
CA ILE A 15 2.80 21.38 16.35
C ILE A 15 4.05 22.27 16.49
N GLY A 16 3.98 23.53 16.04
CA GLY A 16 5.09 24.49 16.08
C GLY A 16 6.24 24.12 15.15
N LYS A 17 6.01 23.23 14.18
CA LYS A 17 7.01 22.75 13.21
C LYS A 17 6.43 22.71 11.82
N ASP A 18 7.27 22.94 10.82
CA ASP A 18 6.90 22.71 9.43
C ASP A 18 6.69 21.20 9.18
N LEU A 19 5.73 20.83 8.34
CA LEU A 19 5.41 19.42 8.07
C LEU A 19 6.53 18.69 7.32
N VAL A 20 7.32 19.40 6.51
CA VAL A 20 8.48 18.82 5.84
C VAL A 20 9.55 18.50 6.89
N GLU A 21 9.79 19.42 7.83
CA GLU A 21 10.68 19.19 8.97
C GLU A 21 10.17 18.04 9.85
N LEU A 22 8.87 17.96 10.07
CA LEU A 22 8.24 16.87 10.80
C LEU A 22 8.46 15.52 10.11
N SER A 23 8.37 15.48 8.77
CA SER A 23 8.53 14.27 7.95
C SER A 23 9.94 13.67 8.01
N THR A 24 10.93 14.45 8.45
CA THR A 24 12.33 14.03 8.63
C THR A 24 12.73 13.92 10.11
N SER A 25 11.76 13.94 11.02
CA SER A 25 11.99 13.84 12.47
C SER A 25 12.57 12.48 12.87
N ASP A 26 13.43 12.46 13.90
CA ASP A 26 13.93 11.22 14.52
C ASP A 26 12.81 10.42 15.21
N ASN A 27 11.70 11.08 15.58
CA ASN A 27 10.51 10.41 16.07
C ASN A 27 9.75 9.78 14.91
N LYS A 28 9.80 8.43 14.82
CA LYS A 28 9.16 7.65 13.74
C LYS A 28 7.68 7.97 13.54
N THR A 29 6.92 8.14 14.63
CA THR A 29 5.48 8.45 14.56
C THR A 29 5.25 9.85 13.98
N ALA A 30 6.02 10.84 14.45
CA ALA A 30 5.94 12.21 13.92
C ALA A 30 6.40 12.28 12.45
N ALA A 31 7.44 11.55 12.08
CA ALA A 31 7.93 11.45 10.72
C ALA A 31 6.90 10.79 9.78
N ALA A 32 6.28 9.69 10.22
CA ALA A 32 5.22 9.04 9.47
C ALA A 32 4.02 9.97 9.24
N PHE A 33 3.59 10.70 10.29
CA PHE A 33 2.51 11.67 10.18
C PHE A 33 2.85 12.82 9.22
N GLY A 34 4.01 13.45 9.40
CA GLY A 34 4.48 14.54 8.52
C GLY A 34 4.57 14.09 7.05
N HIS A 35 5.12 12.89 6.82
CA HIS A 35 5.19 12.30 5.48
C HIS A 35 3.80 12.08 4.87
N GLY A 36 2.85 11.54 5.63
CA GLY A 36 1.48 11.31 5.17
C GLY A 36 0.78 12.60 4.75
N VAL A 37 0.92 13.68 5.53
CA VAL A 37 0.30 14.98 5.19
C VAL A 37 0.95 15.60 3.95
N VAL A 38 2.28 15.56 3.84
CA VAL A 38 3.01 16.05 2.66
C VAL A 38 2.63 15.24 1.41
N ALA A 39 2.58 13.91 1.50
CA ALA A 39 2.16 13.04 0.41
C ALA A 39 0.73 13.33 -0.04
N THR A 40 -0.19 13.55 0.90
CA THR A 40 -1.59 13.94 0.62
C THR A 40 -1.65 15.26 -0.13
N ARG A 41 -0.93 16.28 0.34
CA ARG A 41 -0.88 17.60 -0.31
C ARG A 41 -0.35 17.49 -1.74
N ASN A 42 0.72 16.73 -1.94
CA ASN A 42 1.33 16.54 -3.26
C ASN A 42 0.40 15.77 -4.21
N LEU A 43 -0.27 14.72 -3.71
CA LEU A 43 -1.28 13.98 -4.48
C LEU A 43 -2.40 14.90 -4.96
N ILE A 44 -2.99 15.69 -4.05
CA ILE A 44 -4.08 16.61 -4.38
C ILE A 44 -3.61 17.67 -5.39
N THR A 45 -2.39 18.19 -5.20
CA THR A 45 -1.79 19.15 -6.13
C THR A 45 -1.70 18.56 -7.53
N ASP A 46 -1.21 17.33 -7.66
CA ASP A 46 -1.07 16.67 -8.96
C ASP A 46 -2.41 16.41 -9.62
N ILE A 47 -3.41 15.90 -8.88
CA ILE A 47 -4.79 15.69 -9.40
C ILE A 47 -5.39 17.04 -9.87
N CYS A 48 -5.14 18.12 -9.14
CA CYS A 48 -5.69 19.43 -9.46
C CYS A 48 -4.93 20.17 -10.57
N THR A 49 -3.71 19.76 -10.91
CA THR A 49 -2.86 20.42 -11.92
C THR A 49 -3.13 19.85 -13.32
N PRO A 50 -3.54 20.67 -14.31
CA PRO A 50 -3.73 20.22 -15.69
C PRO A 50 -2.46 19.64 -16.31
N GLY A 51 -2.61 18.56 -17.08
CA GLY A 51 -1.50 17.92 -17.81
C GLY A 51 -0.59 17.02 -16.97
N THR A 52 -0.90 16.78 -15.71
CA THR A 52 -0.20 15.72 -14.94
C THR A 52 -0.79 14.36 -15.28
N LYS A 53 0.09 13.34 -15.35
CA LYS A 53 -0.34 11.95 -15.53
C LYS A 53 -1.28 11.48 -14.42
N MET A 54 -1.08 11.95 -13.19
CA MET A 54 -1.96 11.61 -12.05
C MET A 54 -3.38 12.13 -12.25
N ARG A 55 -3.53 13.35 -12.76
CA ARG A 55 -4.84 13.90 -13.10
C ARG A 55 -5.49 13.12 -14.23
N GLU A 56 -4.74 12.80 -15.29
CA GLU A 56 -5.26 12.05 -16.44
C GLU A 56 -5.80 10.69 -16.01
N ASN A 57 -4.99 9.90 -15.30
CA ASN A 57 -5.42 8.58 -14.81
C ASN A 57 -6.58 8.70 -13.80
N TYR A 58 -6.55 9.68 -12.90
CA TYR A 58 -7.63 9.90 -11.93
C TYR A 58 -8.95 10.25 -12.64
N LEU A 59 -8.93 11.19 -13.59
CA LEU A 59 -10.14 11.61 -14.29
C LEU A 59 -10.68 10.51 -15.21
N SER A 60 -9.83 9.65 -15.77
CA SER A 60 -10.27 8.52 -16.59
C SER A 60 -10.90 7.40 -15.76
N SER A 61 -10.50 7.22 -14.50
CA SER A 61 -10.91 6.07 -13.69
C SER A 61 -11.84 6.36 -12.50
N ILE A 62 -11.99 7.62 -12.07
CA ILE A 62 -12.68 7.95 -10.81
C ILE A 62 -14.15 7.55 -10.79
N SER A 63 -14.83 7.57 -11.95
CA SER A 63 -16.24 7.20 -12.05
C SER A 63 -16.49 5.76 -11.62
N CYS A 64 -15.57 4.84 -11.95
CA CYS A 64 -15.60 3.44 -11.51
C CYS A 64 -14.93 3.24 -10.14
N SER A 65 -13.72 3.83 -9.98
CA SER A 65 -12.88 3.58 -8.80
C SER A 65 -13.57 3.99 -7.51
N LYS A 66 -14.39 5.05 -7.53
CA LYS A 66 -15.10 5.51 -6.33
C LYS A 66 -15.98 4.41 -5.73
N ASP A 67 -16.70 3.66 -6.56
CA ASP A 67 -17.68 2.69 -6.08
C ASP A 67 -16.94 1.51 -5.42
N LEU A 68 -15.84 1.07 -6.02
CA LEU A 68 -15.00 0.01 -5.46
C LEU A 68 -14.20 0.45 -4.22
N LEU A 69 -13.81 1.73 -4.13
CA LEU A 69 -13.08 2.28 -2.99
C LEU A 69 -13.97 2.52 -1.77
N PHE A 70 -15.26 2.83 -1.98
CA PHE A 70 -16.23 3.03 -0.91
C PHE A 70 -16.99 1.75 -0.53
N ASP A 71 -16.93 0.71 -1.37
CA ASP A 71 -17.43 -0.61 -1.04
C ASP A 71 -16.41 -1.37 -0.14
N PRO A 72 -16.81 -1.78 1.08
CA PRO A 72 -15.94 -2.58 1.93
C PRO A 72 -15.78 -4.03 1.45
N GLU A 73 -16.68 -4.57 0.61
CA GLU A 73 -16.71 -5.98 0.24
C GLU A 73 -15.41 -6.48 -0.42
N PRO A 74 -14.83 -5.79 -1.43
CA PRO A 74 -13.58 -6.23 -2.05
C PRO A 74 -12.43 -6.31 -1.04
N MET A 75 -12.33 -5.33 -0.14
CA MET A 75 -11.30 -5.30 0.90
C MET A 75 -11.50 -6.41 1.95
N ILE A 76 -12.75 -6.72 2.32
CA ILE A 76 -13.09 -7.82 3.22
C ILE A 76 -12.75 -9.17 2.56
N LYS A 77 -13.13 -9.35 1.29
CA LYS A 77 -12.83 -10.55 0.51
C LYS A 77 -11.31 -10.78 0.41
N CYS A 78 -10.56 -9.75 0.05
CA CYS A 78 -9.10 -9.81 -0.01
C CYS A 78 -8.47 -10.09 1.36
N GLY A 79 -9.04 -9.57 2.45
CA GLY A 79 -8.61 -9.90 3.80
C GLY A 79 -8.81 -11.37 4.15
N ARG A 80 -9.98 -11.95 3.85
CA ARG A 80 -10.25 -13.39 4.08
C ARG A 80 -9.29 -14.27 3.27
N GLN A 81 -9.04 -13.90 2.01
CA GLN A 81 -8.06 -14.61 1.18
C GLN A 81 -6.66 -14.49 1.75
N ALA A 82 -6.26 -13.31 2.25
CA ALA A 82 -4.95 -13.09 2.87
C ALA A 82 -4.71 -14.10 4.00
N TYR A 83 -5.66 -14.24 4.92
CA TYR A 83 -5.57 -15.20 6.03
C TYR A 83 -5.46 -16.64 5.52
N ALA A 84 -6.33 -17.05 4.61
CA ALA A 84 -6.31 -18.41 4.06
C ALA A 84 -4.99 -18.75 3.35
N PHE A 85 -4.36 -17.78 2.69
CA PHE A 85 -3.06 -17.98 2.04
C PHE A 85 -1.91 -17.94 3.04
N TYR A 86 -1.97 -17.06 4.04
CA TYR A 86 -0.97 -17.01 5.09
C TYR A 86 -0.94 -18.31 5.90
N ASP A 87 -2.10 -18.88 6.23
CA ASP A 87 -2.19 -20.18 6.92
C ASP A 87 -1.48 -21.29 6.11
N LYS A 88 -1.75 -21.36 4.80
CA LYS A 88 -1.07 -22.31 3.90
C LYS A 88 0.44 -22.07 3.80
N TYR A 89 0.86 -20.80 3.80
CA TYR A 89 2.27 -20.43 3.76
C TYR A 89 2.98 -20.89 5.05
N GLU A 90 2.37 -20.69 6.21
CA GLU A 90 2.90 -21.18 7.49
C GLU A 90 2.97 -22.71 7.54
N GLU A 91 1.93 -23.41 7.08
CA GLU A 91 1.93 -24.87 6.97
C GLU A 91 3.07 -25.37 6.07
N SER A 92 3.25 -24.74 4.91
CA SER A 92 4.34 -25.07 3.97
C SER A 92 5.72 -24.88 4.60
N ARG A 93 5.95 -23.76 5.31
CA ARG A 93 7.22 -23.50 6.01
C ARG A 93 7.47 -24.48 7.16
N ALA A 94 6.41 -24.86 7.88
CA ALA A 94 6.52 -25.84 8.96
C ALA A 94 6.96 -27.22 8.42
N LEU A 95 6.44 -27.64 7.27
CA LEU A 95 6.84 -28.88 6.60
C LEU A 95 8.30 -28.87 6.13
N LEU A 96 8.82 -27.69 5.76
CA LEU A 96 10.21 -27.50 5.34
C LEU A 96 11.18 -27.28 6.52
N GLY A 97 10.70 -27.26 7.77
CA GLY A 97 11.51 -27.01 8.96
C GLY A 97 11.94 -25.55 9.14
N ASN A 98 11.37 -24.62 8.37
CA ASN A 98 11.72 -23.19 8.35
C ASN A 98 10.75 -22.35 9.21
N GLN A 99 10.45 -22.82 10.42
CA GLN A 99 9.50 -22.12 11.31
C GLN A 99 10.03 -20.74 11.73
N ILE A 100 9.13 -19.77 11.75
CA ILE A 100 9.40 -18.41 12.22
C ILE A 100 9.48 -18.44 13.76
N PRO A 101 10.47 -17.78 14.38
CA PRO A 101 10.46 -17.57 15.82
C PRO A 101 9.14 -16.93 16.27
N VAL A 102 8.62 -17.38 17.41
CA VAL A 102 7.32 -16.89 17.93
C VAL A 102 7.28 -15.36 18.06
N GLU A 103 8.43 -14.76 18.38
CA GLU A 103 8.61 -13.31 18.57
C GLU A 103 8.44 -12.50 17.26
N ASP A 104 8.76 -13.10 16.11
CA ASP A 104 8.68 -12.44 14.81
C ASP A 104 7.37 -12.74 14.06
N ARG A 105 6.61 -13.72 14.54
CA ARG A 105 5.43 -14.26 13.84
C ARG A 105 4.31 -13.24 13.64
N GLU A 106 4.07 -12.38 14.63
CA GLU A 106 3.01 -11.36 14.55
C GLU A 106 3.37 -10.26 13.54
N SER A 107 4.60 -9.75 13.59
CA SER A 107 5.10 -8.73 12.65
C SER A 107 5.20 -9.27 11.22
N GLU A 108 5.63 -10.53 11.06
CA GLU A 108 5.64 -11.18 9.76
C GLU A 108 4.22 -11.38 9.23
N ALA A 109 3.29 -11.90 10.04
CA ALA A 109 1.89 -12.06 9.66
C ALA A 109 1.27 -10.73 9.23
N ASP A 110 1.43 -9.67 10.02
CA ASP A 110 0.89 -8.34 9.71
C ASP A 110 1.43 -7.80 8.40
N CYS A 111 2.72 -7.97 8.14
CA CYS A 111 3.33 -7.63 6.87
C CYS A 111 2.71 -8.43 5.72
N MET A 112 2.75 -9.76 5.79
CA MET A 112 2.32 -10.65 4.70
C MET A 112 0.84 -10.46 4.37
N LEU A 113 -0.01 -10.40 5.41
CA LEU A 113 -1.44 -10.20 5.28
C LEU A 113 -1.77 -8.84 4.66
N SER A 114 -1.12 -7.77 5.15
CA SER A 114 -1.34 -6.43 4.63
C SER A 114 -0.94 -6.34 3.16
N VAL A 115 0.27 -6.80 2.83
CA VAL A 115 0.81 -6.72 1.48
C VAL A 115 -0.05 -7.52 0.49
N TYR A 116 -0.45 -8.74 0.86
CA TYR A 116 -1.37 -9.53 0.04
C TYR A 116 -2.71 -8.81 -0.14
N LYS A 117 -3.29 -8.30 0.94
CA LYS A 117 -4.61 -7.63 0.89
C LYS A 117 -4.59 -6.45 -0.07
N PHE A 118 -3.54 -5.63 -0.05
CA PHE A 118 -3.39 -4.52 -1.00
C PHE A 118 -3.16 -5.00 -2.43
N ALA A 119 -2.39 -6.07 -2.65
CA ALA A 119 -2.17 -6.61 -3.97
C ALA A 119 -3.44 -7.21 -4.58
N CYS A 120 -4.20 -7.95 -3.77
CA CYS A 120 -5.52 -8.47 -4.14
C CYS A 120 -6.48 -7.33 -4.49
N PHE A 121 -6.57 -6.30 -3.65
CA PHE A 121 -7.46 -5.17 -3.92
C PHE A 121 -7.04 -4.40 -5.19
N ALA A 122 -5.74 -4.21 -5.40
CA ALA A 122 -5.23 -3.58 -6.61
C ALA A 122 -5.55 -4.41 -7.87
N ALA A 123 -5.46 -5.74 -7.80
CA ALA A 123 -5.89 -6.63 -8.89
C ALA A 123 -7.40 -6.55 -9.13
N GLU A 124 -8.21 -6.54 -8.07
CA GLU A 124 -9.66 -6.38 -8.21
C GLU A 124 -10.04 -5.02 -8.85
N LEU A 125 -9.30 -3.95 -8.51
CA LEU A 125 -9.45 -2.63 -9.12
C LEU A 125 -9.03 -2.63 -10.59
N HIS A 126 -7.93 -3.33 -10.93
CA HIS A 126 -7.52 -3.52 -12.32
C HIS A 126 -8.62 -4.24 -13.11
N ASP A 127 -9.11 -5.36 -12.61
CA ASP A 127 -10.06 -6.22 -13.32
C ASP A 127 -11.42 -5.54 -13.49
N THR A 128 -11.82 -4.68 -12.54
CA THR A 128 -13.11 -3.99 -12.54
C THR A 128 -13.08 -2.64 -13.27
N CYS A 129 -12.05 -1.83 -13.00
CA CYS A 129 -11.98 -0.43 -13.43
C CYS A 129 -10.84 -0.15 -14.44
N GLY A 130 -10.05 -1.16 -14.78
CA GLY A 130 -9.00 -1.09 -15.78
C GLY A 130 -7.65 -0.60 -15.27
N GLU A 131 -6.70 -0.60 -16.20
CA GLU A 131 -5.28 -0.33 -15.96
C GLU A 131 -5.00 1.08 -15.40
N ASP A 132 -5.77 2.10 -15.78
CA ASP A 132 -5.58 3.47 -15.26
C ASP A 132 -5.95 3.58 -13.77
N ALA A 133 -7.00 2.88 -13.36
CA ALA A 133 -7.42 2.80 -11.96
C ALA A 133 -6.32 2.13 -11.11
N TYR A 134 -5.82 1.00 -11.61
CA TYR A 134 -4.71 0.27 -11.02
C TYR A 134 -3.45 1.15 -10.89
N LYS A 135 -2.99 1.76 -11.99
CA LYS A 135 -1.81 2.64 -11.99
C LYS A 135 -1.95 3.80 -11.00
N THR A 136 -3.14 4.41 -10.93
CA THR A 136 -3.42 5.47 -9.96
C THR A 136 -3.24 4.98 -8.53
N LEU A 137 -3.79 3.80 -8.20
CA LEU A 137 -3.64 3.21 -6.87
C LEU A 137 -2.18 2.87 -6.53
N ILE A 138 -1.43 2.29 -7.47
CA ILE A 138 -0.01 1.99 -7.28
C ILE A 138 0.81 3.26 -7.05
N ASP A 139 0.54 4.33 -7.79
CA ASP A 139 1.22 5.61 -7.58
C ASP A 139 0.88 6.23 -6.22
N ILE A 140 -0.36 6.06 -5.74
CA ILE A 140 -0.75 6.43 -4.38
C ILE A 140 0.05 5.62 -3.35
N PHE A 141 0.11 4.28 -3.49
CA PHE A 141 0.87 3.41 -2.57
C PHE A 141 2.34 3.81 -2.47
N LYS A 142 2.99 4.09 -3.61
CA LYS A 142 4.38 4.56 -3.67
C LYS A 142 4.59 5.91 -2.95
N ARG A 143 3.65 6.84 -3.10
CA ARG A 143 3.74 8.19 -2.53
C ARG A 143 3.55 8.21 -1.03
N PHE A 144 2.55 7.48 -0.54
CA PHE A 144 2.25 7.43 0.89
C PHE A 144 3.20 6.53 1.66
N GLN A 145 3.97 5.69 0.95
CA GLN A 145 4.79 4.66 1.58
C GLN A 145 3.95 3.86 2.59
N LEU A 146 2.69 3.57 2.22
CA LEU A 146 1.64 2.98 3.08
C LEU A 146 2.10 1.71 3.81
N LEU A 147 3.18 1.12 3.31
CA LEU A 147 3.70 -0.16 3.75
C LEU A 147 5.06 -0.07 4.43
N LYS A 148 5.63 1.15 4.59
CA LYS A 148 6.52 1.40 5.73
C LYS A 148 5.78 1.28 7.07
N TRP A 149 4.44 1.33 7.04
CA TRP A 149 3.62 1.16 8.24
C TRP A 149 3.35 -0.29 8.60
N SER A 150 3.56 -1.25 7.68
CA SER A 150 3.34 -2.68 7.93
C SER A 150 4.60 -3.42 8.40
N GLU A 151 5.62 -2.69 8.86
CA GLU A 151 6.90 -3.20 9.43
C GLU A 151 7.62 -4.30 8.64
N CYS A 152 7.34 -4.44 7.34
CA CYS A 152 7.94 -5.45 6.48
C CYS A 152 9.47 -5.33 6.42
N THR A 153 10.17 -6.44 6.70
CA THR A 153 11.62 -6.53 6.47
C THR A 153 11.93 -6.76 4.98
N GLU A 154 13.19 -6.53 4.57
CA GLU A 154 13.62 -6.88 3.20
C GLU A 154 13.53 -8.39 2.92
N ALA A 155 13.60 -9.23 3.95
CA ALA A 155 13.41 -10.68 3.83
C ALA A 155 11.93 -10.97 3.53
N ASN A 156 10.99 -10.39 4.29
CA ASN A 156 9.55 -10.57 4.05
C ASN A 156 9.17 -10.17 2.61
N ILE A 157 9.69 -9.05 2.11
CA ILE A 157 9.42 -8.62 0.72
C ILE A 157 10.01 -9.59 -0.31
N ARG A 158 11.15 -10.22 -0.01
CA ARG A 158 11.75 -11.23 -0.90
C ARG A 158 10.89 -12.49 -0.92
N ASP A 159 10.49 -12.97 0.24
CA ASP A 159 9.69 -14.18 0.41
C ASP A 159 8.30 -13.99 -0.23
N LEU A 160 7.74 -12.78 -0.16
CA LEU A 160 6.54 -12.39 -0.90
C LEU A 160 6.70 -12.56 -2.41
N LYS A 161 7.85 -12.19 -2.97
CA LYS A 161 8.09 -12.24 -4.43
C LYS A 161 8.43 -13.62 -4.96
N THR A 162 8.90 -14.53 -4.11
CA THR A 162 9.25 -15.89 -4.52
C THR A 162 8.21 -16.87 -3.99
N ASP A 163 8.40 -17.32 -2.77
CA ASP A 163 7.76 -18.49 -2.19
C ASP A 163 6.26 -18.25 -2.03
N PHE A 164 5.89 -17.02 -1.67
CA PHE A 164 4.50 -16.63 -1.53
C PHE A 164 3.80 -16.54 -2.89
N LEU A 165 4.35 -15.82 -3.88
CA LEU A 165 3.75 -15.73 -5.23
C LEU A 165 3.63 -17.08 -5.92
N ASP A 166 4.62 -17.96 -5.76
CA ASP A 166 4.60 -19.30 -6.33
C ASP A 166 3.50 -20.16 -5.69
N LEU A 167 3.28 -20.02 -4.38
CA LEU A 167 2.23 -20.72 -3.64
C LEU A 167 0.80 -20.25 -4.00
N LEU A 168 0.65 -19.02 -4.50
CA LEU A 168 -0.65 -18.49 -4.90
C LEU A 168 -1.18 -19.07 -6.23
N GLU A 169 -0.32 -19.73 -7.02
CA GLU A 169 -0.67 -20.30 -8.34
C GLU A 169 -1.46 -19.33 -9.25
N LEU A 170 -1.13 -18.04 -9.18
CA LEU A 170 -1.84 -17.00 -9.92
C LEU A 170 -1.58 -17.09 -11.42
N GLU A 171 -2.60 -16.77 -12.23
CA GLU A 171 -2.44 -16.49 -13.65
C GLU A 171 -1.39 -15.38 -13.87
N GLU A 172 -0.67 -15.44 -14.99
CA GLU A 172 0.50 -14.60 -15.26
C GLU A 172 0.20 -13.09 -15.12
N GLN A 173 -0.96 -12.64 -15.60
CA GLN A 173 -1.39 -11.25 -15.47
C GLN A 173 -1.57 -10.86 -13.99
N ARG A 174 -2.27 -11.68 -13.21
CA ARG A 174 -2.53 -11.40 -11.79
C ARG A 174 -1.25 -11.49 -10.97
N ARG A 175 -0.35 -12.42 -11.30
CA ARG A 175 1.01 -12.50 -10.73
C ARG A 175 1.82 -11.22 -11.00
N SER A 176 1.73 -10.66 -12.20
CA SER A 176 2.40 -9.41 -12.58
C SER A 176 1.88 -8.21 -11.78
N LEU A 177 0.56 -8.11 -11.58
CA LEU A 177 -0.07 -7.08 -10.75
C LEU A 177 0.41 -7.16 -9.30
N PHE A 178 0.40 -8.37 -8.72
CA PHE A 178 0.89 -8.58 -7.35
C PHE A 178 2.38 -8.23 -7.21
N SER A 179 3.22 -8.68 -8.14
CA SER A 179 4.65 -8.38 -8.14
C SER A 179 4.92 -6.88 -8.16
N THR A 180 4.18 -6.12 -8.97
CA THR A 180 4.30 -4.65 -9.04
C THR A 180 3.94 -4.00 -7.72
N VAL A 181 2.89 -4.48 -7.04
CA VAL A 181 2.51 -4.01 -5.70
C VAL A 181 3.63 -4.31 -4.72
N PHE A 182 4.25 -5.48 -4.77
CA PHE A 182 5.36 -5.85 -3.88
C PHE A 182 6.63 -5.02 -4.16
N GLU A 183 6.90 -4.69 -5.42
CA GLU A 183 8.03 -3.83 -5.80
C GLU A 183 7.84 -2.37 -5.38
N SER A 184 6.61 -1.89 -5.36
CA SER A 184 6.28 -0.56 -4.85
C SER A 184 6.68 -0.37 -3.37
N GLN A 185 7.04 -1.46 -2.68
CA GLN A 185 7.33 -1.49 -1.24
C GLN A 185 8.81 -1.49 -0.90
N LYS A 186 9.70 -1.56 -1.89
CA LYS A 186 11.14 -1.59 -1.62
C LYS A 186 11.56 -0.28 -0.94
N ARG A 187 12.12 -0.38 0.28
CA ARG A 187 12.76 0.75 0.96
C ARG A 187 13.80 1.36 0.00
N ARG A 188 13.65 2.64 -0.36
CA ARG A 188 14.79 3.39 -0.89
C ARG A 188 15.77 3.56 0.27
N LYS A 189 16.96 2.99 0.10
CA LYS A 189 18.12 3.19 0.98
C LYS A 189 18.45 4.67 1.11
#